data_AF-A0A401NIP9-F1
#
_entry.id   AF-A0A401NIP9-F1
#
_cell.length_a   1.000
_cell.length_b   1.000
_cell.length_c   1.000
_cell.angle_alpha   90.00
_cell.angle_beta   90.00
_cell.angle_gamma   90.00
#
_symmetry.space_group_name_H-M   'P 1'
#
loop_
_entity.id
_entity.type
_entity.pdbx_description
1 polymer ?
#
loop_
_entity_poly.entity_id
_entity_poly.type
_entity_poly.pdbx_seq_one_letter_code
_entity_poly.pdbx_strand_id
1 'polypeptide(L)'
;MDSNPSLYELRTKIEYYASFEREIEEISSTIKVDFIELNTESIRMALLVEAKAWKIVLCRFLNEQYKGKMQVIASFIVEEMKNMGRPIQDLDDVRFAMESLSQIRNNEIQMDMTLAPIEEAYSILTKYEVEISKEETEEVDTLRYFFNKLQVKARNVQDELVLVQPKFKANLLESVDVFQKEVLKYGRQYEK
;
A
#
# COMPACT_ATOMS: atom_id res chain seq x y z
N MET A 1 -8.72 -25.11 -4.36
CA MET A 1 -9.55 -24.21 -3.51
C MET A 1 -8.98 -22.82 -3.75
N ASP A 2 -9.36 -22.25 -4.89
CA ASP A 2 -8.68 -21.12 -5.52
C ASP A 2 -9.60 -19.91 -5.53
N SER A 3 -10.17 -19.62 -4.37
CA SER A 3 -11.01 -18.43 -4.19
C SER A 3 -10.19 -17.47 -3.35
N ASN A 4 -9.52 -16.51 -3.99
CA ASN A 4 -8.93 -15.36 -3.31
C ASN A 4 -10.11 -14.47 -2.88
N PRO A 5 -10.58 -14.57 -1.63
CA PRO A 5 -11.85 -13.98 -1.25
C PRO A 5 -11.72 -12.45 -1.20
N SER A 6 -12.78 -11.75 -1.58
CA SER A 6 -12.79 -10.29 -1.52
C SER A 6 -12.79 -9.80 -0.06
N LEU A 7 -12.38 -8.54 0.15
CA LEU A 7 -12.46 -7.89 1.47
C LEU A 7 -13.87 -7.99 2.06
N TYR A 8 -14.88 -7.81 1.21
CA TYR A 8 -16.28 -7.90 1.58
C TYR A 8 -16.63 -9.30 2.09
N GLU A 9 -16.26 -10.35 1.37
CA GLU A 9 -16.53 -11.74 1.78
C GLU A 9 -15.83 -12.10 3.09
N LEU A 10 -14.58 -11.66 3.25
CA LEU A 10 -13.83 -11.85 4.50
C LEU A 10 -14.52 -11.13 5.66
N ARG A 11 -14.90 -9.87 5.45
CA ARG A 11 -15.62 -9.07 6.44
C ARG A 11 -16.94 -9.73 6.86
N THR A 12 -17.76 -10.16 5.90
CA THR A 12 -19.04 -10.83 6.19
C THR A 12 -18.83 -12.10 6.99
N LYS A 13 -17.80 -12.91 6.68
CA LYS A 13 -17.49 -14.11 7.46
C LYS A 13 -17.02 -13.79 8.88
N ILE A 14 -16.17 -12.78 9.05
CA ILE A 14 -15.72 -12.33 10.38
C ILE A 14 -16.91 -11.83 11.20
N GLU A 15 -17.79 -11.03 10.60
CA GLU A 15 -19.02 -10.54 11.23
C GLU A 15 -19.96 -11.70 11.62
N TYR A 16 -20.07 -12.73 10.77
CA TYR A 16 -20.82 -13.95 11.05
C TYR A 16 -20.27 -14.72 12.26
N TYR A 17 -18.96 -14.97 12.34
CA TYR A 17 -18.40 -15.63 13.51
C TYR A 17 -18.54 -14.78 14.78
N ALA A 18 -18.47 -13.45 14.66
CA ALA A 18 -18.72 -12.56 15.79
C ALA A 18 -20.19 -12.47 16.23
N SER A 19 -21.17 -12.68 15.35
CA SER A 19 -22.57 -12.87 15.76
C SER A 19 -22.77 -14.25 16.37
N PHE A 20 -22.17 -15.28 15.78
CA PHE A 20 -22.24 -16.66 16.27
C PHE A 20 -21.66 -16.80 17.69
N GLU A 21 -20.54 -16.13 17.99
CA GLU A 21 -20.01 -16.05 19.36
C GLU A 21 -21.03 -15.49 20.36
N ARG A 22 -21.75 -14.42 19.99
CA ARG A 22 -22.80 -13.82 20.85
C ARG A 22 -23.99 -14.75 21.02
N GLU A 23 -24.43 -15.41 19.96
CA GLU A 23 -25.52 -16.40 20.02
C GLU A 23 -25.15 -17.57 20.95
N ILE A 24 -23.90 -18.03 20.94
CA ILE A 24 -23.41 -19.08 21.85
C ILE A 24 -23.40 -18.59 23.30
N GLU A 25 -23.00 -17.34 23.55
CA GLU A 25 -23.00 -16.74 24.89
C GLU A 25 -24.41 -16.58 25.48
N GLU A 26 -25.43 -16.38 24.64
CA GLU A 26 -26.84 -16.31 25.05
C GLU A 26 -27.43 -17.67 25.45
N ILE A 27 -26.77 -18.79 25.12
CA ILE A 27 -27.22 -20.13 25.52
C ILE A 27 -27.11 -20.26 27.04
N SER A 28 -28.27 -20.54 27.67
CA SER A 28 -28.37 -20.79 29.10
C SER A 28 -27.52 -22.00 29.51
N SER A 29 -26.69 -21.86 30.55
CA SER A 29 -25.79 -22.91 31.06
C SER A 29 -26.53 -24.19 31.51
N THR A 30 -27.82 -24.06 31.78
CA THR A 30 -28.65 -25.14 32.29
C THR A 30 -30.02 -25.09 31.61
N ILE A 31 -30.43 -26.20 31.01
CA ILE A 31 -31.74 -26.35 30.40
C ILE A 31 -32.50 -27.42 31.17
N LYS A 32 -33.64 -27.05 31.78
CA LYS A 32 -34.52 -27.99 32.46
C LYS A 32 -35.56 -28.52 31.47
N VAL A 33 -35.62 -29.84 31.33
CA VAL A 33 -36.59 -30.55 30.50
C VAL A 33 -37.36 -31.51 31.40
N ASP A 34 -38.55 -31.10 31.83
CA ASP A 34 -39.41 -31.79 32.81
C ASP A 34 -38.66 -32.24 34.08
N PHE A 35 -38.20 -33.49 34.11
CA PHE A 35 -37.50 -34.13 35.24
C PHE A 35 -35.99 -34.30 35.00
N ILE A 36 -35.44 -33.72 33.93
CA ILE A 36 -34.03 -33.79 33.55
C ILE A 36 -33.43 -32.38 33.52
N GLU A 37 -32.22 -32.22 34.05
CA GLU A 37 -31.43 -30.99 33.97
C GLU A 37 -30.21 -31.23 33.07
N LEU A 38 -30.15 -30.53 31.94
CA LEU A 38 -29.04 -30.58 31.00
C LEU A 38 -28.05 -29.46 31.33
N ASN A 39 -26.82 -29.83 31.69
CA ASN A 39 -25.72 -28.88 31.79
C ASN A 39 -25.10 -28.67 30.39
N THR A 40 -25.25 -27.47 29.84
CA THR A 40 -24.74 -27.08 28.52
C THR A 40 -23.42 -26.32 28.60
N GLU A 41 -22.86 -26.12 29.80
CA GLU A 41 -21.66 -25.32 30.01
C GLU A 41 -20.46 -25.86 29.22
N SER A 42 -20.21 -27.17 29.26
CA SER A 42 -19.08 -27.78 28.55
C SER A 42 -19.19 -27.63 27.02
N ILE A 43 -20.39 -27.83 26.45
CA ILE A 43 -20.59 -27.68 25.00
C ILE A 43 -20.55 -26.22 24.58
N ARG A 44 -21.11 -25.30 25.39
CA ARG A 44 -21.02 -23.85 25.15
C ARG A 44 -19.57 -23.39 25.11
N MET A 45 -18.75 -23.81 26.08
CA MET A 45 -17.33 -23.46 26.12
C MET A 45 -16.58 -24.02 24.91
N ALA A 46 -16.82 -25.28 24.52
CA ALA A 46 -16.19 -25.87 23.34
C ALA A 46 -16.56 -25.11 22.05
N LEU A 47 -17.84 -24.78 21.86
CA LEU A 47 -18.31 -24.01 20.70
C LEU A 47 -17.73 -22.59 20.67
N LEU A 48 -17.64 -21.93 21.83
CA LEU A 48 -17.09 -20.58 21.94
C LEU A 48 -15.60 -20.55 21.58
N VAL A 49 -14.83 -21.55 22.03
CA VAL A 49 -13.40 -21.68 21.69
C VAL A 49 -13.23 -21.88 20.19
N GLU A 50 -14.03 -22.75 19.58
CA GLU A 50 -13.95 -23.02 18.14
C GLU A 50 -14.34 -21.79 17.31
N ALA A 51 -15.44 -21.10 17.66
CA ALA A 51 -15.87 -19.88 16.98
C ALA A 51 -14.80 -18.77 17.04
N LYS A 52 -14.19 -18.58 18.22
CA LYS A 52 -13.07 -17.64 18.40
C LYS A 52 -11.86 -18.04 17.57
N ALA A 53 -11.53 -19.34 17.51
CA ALA A 53 -10.42 -19.83 16.70
C ALA A 53 -10.63 -19.51 15.20
N TRP A 54 -11.83 -19.76 14.66
CA TRP A 54 -12.15 -19.42 13.26
C TRP A 54 -12.06 -17.92 12.99
N LYS A 55 -12.59 -17.09 13.89
CA LYS A 55 -12.47 -15.63 13.78
C LYS A 55 -11.01 -15.18 13.75
N ILE A 56 -10.17 -15.70 14.64
CA ILE A 56 -8.73 -15.38 14.69
C ILE A 56 -8.01 -15.81 13.41
N VAL A 57 -8.30 -17.00 12.89
CA VAL A 57 -7.69 -17.49 11.63
C VAL A 57 -8.06 -16.58 10.45
N LEU A 58 -9.32 -16.17 10.33
CA LEU A 58 -9.77 -15.25 9.29
C LEU A 58 -9.09 -13.88 9.40
N CYS A 59 -8.97 -13.34 10.62
CA CYS A 59 -8.27 -12.08 10.84
C CYS A 59 -6.77 -12.18 10.52
N ARG A 60 -6.10 -13.27 10.88
CA ARG A 60 -4.69 -13.49 10.53
C ARG A 60 -4.50 -13.54 9.01
N PHE A 61 -5.38 -14.25 8.31
CA PHE A 61 -5.38 -14.29 6.85
C PHE A 61 -5.59 -12.89 6.23
N LEU A 62 -6.53 -12.11 6.79
CA LEU A 62 -6.75 -10.72 6.37
C LEU A 62 -5.49 -9.86 6.59
N ASN A 63 -4.85 -9.96 7.76
CA ASN A 63 -3.63 -9.21 8.04
C ASN A 63 -2.51 -9.57 7.06
N GLU A 64 -2.24 -10.86 6.83
CA GLU A 64 -1.18 -11.32 5.94
C GLU A 64 -1.37 -10.80 4.49
N GLN A 65 -2.61 -10.84 3.99
CA GLN A 65 -2.96 -10.34 2.65
C GLN A 65 -2.74 -8.83 2.50
N TYR A 66 -3.14 -8.05 3.49
CA TYR A 66 -3.10 -6.59 3.41
C TYR A 66 -1.76 -6.00 3.83
N LYS A 67 -1.00 -6.70 4.69
CA LYS A 67 0.38 -6.35 5.04
C LYS A 67 1.28 -6.35 3.81
N GLY A 68 1.19 -7.37 2.95
CA GLY A 68 1.98 -7.42 1.72
C GLY A 68 1.65 -6.25 0.78
N LYS A 69 0.36 -5.91 0.61
CA LYS A 69 -0.07 -4.77 -0.21
C LYS A 69 0.41 -3.43 0.37
N MET A 70 0.31 -3.28 1.69
CA MET A 70 0.80 -2.11 2.42
C MET A 70 2.30 -1.91 2.19
N GLN A 71 3.10 -2.98 2.38
CA GLN A 71 4.56 -2.93 2.20
C GLN A 71 4.99 -2.54 0.79
N VAL A 72 4.26 -3.01 -0.24
CA VAL A 72 4.52 -2.63 -1.63
C VAL A 72 4.30 -1.13 -1.84
N ILE A 73 3.19 -0.58 -1.32
CA ILE A 73 2.89 0.86 -1.43
C ILE A 73 3.90 1.68 -0.63
N ALA A 74 4.21 1.28 0.60
CA ALA A 74 5.17 1.96 1.45
C ALA A 74 6.55 2.02 0.79
N SER A 75 7.02 0.89 0.25
CA SER A 75 8.29 0.80 -0.46
C SER A 75 8.32 1.71 -1.70
N PHE A 76 7.25 1.70 -2.50
CA PHE A 76 7.12 2.58 -3.65
C PHE A 76 7.17 4.07 -3.25
N ILE A 77 6.46 4.45 -2.20
CA ILE A 77 6.45 5.84 -1.73
C ILE A 77 7.85 6.27 -1.28
N VAL A 78 8.56 5.42 -0.53
CA VAL A 78 9.91 5.72 -0.04
C VAL A 78 10.90 5.86 -1.20
N GLU A 79 10.85 4.94 -2.17
CA GLU A 79 11.70 4.96 -3.36
C GLU A 79 11.47 6.22 -4.18
N GLU A 80 10.21 6.52 -4.52
CA GLU A 80 9.88 7.70 -5.31
C GLU A 80 10.14 9.00 -4.55
N MET A 81 9.93 9.05 -3.23
CA MET A 81 10.34 10.22 -2.44
C MET A 81 11.83 10.48 -2.49
N LYS A 82 12.66 9.41 -2.48
CA LYS A 82 14.11 9.52 -2.62
C LYS A 82 14.48 10.00 -4.02
N ASN A 83 13.86 9.44 -5.06
CA ASN A 83 14.12 9.79 -6.45
C ASN A 83 13.79 11.26 -6.72
N MET A 84 12.63 11.72 -6.26
CA MET A 84 12.19 13.12 -6.33
C MET A 84 12.96 14.07 -5.39
N GLY A 85 13.78 13.53 -4.49
CA GLY A 85 14.66 14.29 -3.60
C GLY A 85 16.01 14.66 -4.23
N ARG A 86 16.37 14.04 -5.37
CA ARG A 86 17.63 14.31 -6.07
C ARG A 86 17.60 15.71 -6.72
N PRO A 87 18.61 16.57 -6.49
CA PRO A 87 18.67 17.89 -7.13
C PRO A 87 18.94 17.76 -8.62
N ILE A 88 18.42 18.69 -9.42
CA ILE A 88 18.59 18.71 -10.88
C ILE A 88 19.79 19.57 -11.24
N GLN A 89 20.90 18.94 -11.64
CA GLN A 89 22.15 19.62 -12.01
C GLN A 89 22.47 19.49 -13.50
N ASP A 90 22.15 18.34 -14.10
CA ASP A 90 22.44 18.03 -15.50
C ASP A 90 21.24 17.41 -16.26
N LEU A 91 21.46 17.07 -17.54
CA LEU A 91 20.44 16.45 -18.39
C LEU A 91 20.10 15.01 -17.97
N ASP A 92 21.04 14.31 -17.32
CA ASP A 92 20.80 12.96 -16.82
C ASP A 92 19.87 13.01 -15.59
N ASP A 93 20.04 14.00 -14.72
CA ASP A 93 19.13 14.26 -13.61
C ASP A 93 17.72 14.61 -14.11
N VAL A 94 17.62 15.43 -15.16
CA VAL A 94 16.33 15.76 -15.80
C VAL A 94 15.65 14.49 -16.32
N ARG A 95 16.39 13.62 -17.02
CA ARG A 95 15.84 12.35 -17.51
C ARG A 95 15.34 11.47 -16.36
N PHE A 96 16.14 11.33 -15.30
CA PHE A 96 15.80 10.53 -14.14
C PHE A 96 14.56 11.04 -13.40
N ALA A 97 14.46 12.36 -13.19
CA ALA A 97 13.30 12.99 -12.56
C ALA A 97 12.03 12.81 -13.42
N MET A 98 12.13 12.94 -14.74
CA MET A 98 11.02 12.73 -15.67
C MET A 98 10.54 11.27 -15.68
N GLU A 99 11.46 10.30 -15.59
CA GLU A 99 11.12 8.88 -15.50
C GLU A 99 10.36 8.58 -14.20
N SER A 100 10.86 9.08 -13.07
CA SER A 100 10.21 8.94 -11.75
C SER A 100 8.80 9.56 -11.75
N LEU A 101 8.65 10.79 -12.28
CA LEU A 101 7.34 11.44 -12.45
C LEU A 101 6.37 10.61 -13.30
N SER A 102 6.87 9.96 -14.37
CA SER A 102 6.04 9.09 -15.20
C SER A 102 5.59 7.85 -14.44
N GLN A 103 6.46 7.26 -13.61
CA GLN A 103 6.11 6.09 -12.80
C GLN A 103 5.05 6.44 -11.74
N ILE A 104 5.24 7.56 -11.04
CA ILE A 104 4.25 8.07 -10.07
C ILE A 104 2.89 8.24 -10.76
N ARG A 105 2.85 8.91 -11.92
CA ARG A 105 1.61 9.17 -12.65
C ARG A 105 0.92 7.89 -13.14
N ASN A 106 1.67 6.91 -13.61
CA ASN A 106 1.11 5.64 -14.09
C ASN A 106 0.50 4.81 -12.96
N ASN A 107 1.11 4.86 -11.77
CA ASN A 107 0.70 4.06 -10.62
C ASN A 107 -0.26 4.79 -9.66
N GLU A 108 -0.44 6.11 -9.82
CA GLU A 108 -1.21 6.98 -8.92
C GLU A 108 -2.61 6.46 -8.62
N ILE A 109 -3.38 6.13 -9.67
CA ILE A 109 -4.76 5.66 -9.54
C ILE A 109 -4.79 4.30 -8.84
N GLN A 110 -3.91 3.38 -9.22
CA GLN A 110 -3.87 2.05 -8.62
C GLN A 110 -3.51 2.10 -7.13
N MET A 111 -2.56 2.97 -6.76
CA MET A 111 -2.19 3.17 -5.35
C MET A 111 -3.34 3.76 -4.55
N ASP A 112 -4.00 4.80 -5.05
CA ASP A 112 -5.16 5.43 -4.40
C ASP A 112 -6.30 4.43 -4.17
N MET A 113 -6.60 3.61 -5.19
CA MET A 113 -7.60 2.54 -5.10
C MET A 113 -7.22 1.43 -4.11
N THR A 114 -5.92 1.21 -3.85
CA THR A 114 -5.45 0.16 -2.95
C THR A 114 -5.35 0.63 -1.50
N LEU A 115 -5.15 1.93 -1.26
CA LEU A 115 -5.06 2.53 0.07
C LEU A 115 -6.36 2.33 0.89
N ALA A 116 -7.51 2.65 0.31
CA ALA A 116 -8.78 2.57 1.05
C ALA A 116 -9.12 1.13 1.53
N PRO A 117 -8.95 0.08 0.73
CA PRO A 117 -9.08 -1.30 1.21
C PRO A 117 -8.09 -1.70 2.32
N ILE A 118 -6.88 -1.14 2.34
CA ILE A 118 -5.91 -1.37 3.42
C ILE A 118 -6.43 -0.74 4.71
N GLU A 119 -6.84 0.52 4.66
CA GLU A 119 -7.41 1.23 5.83
C GLU A 119 -8.64 0.49 6.38
N GLU A 120 -9.54 0.04 5.52
CA GLU A 120 -10.72 -0.75 5.94
C GLU A 120 -10.32 -2.09 6.57
N ALA A 121 -9.35 -2.81 5.98
CA ALA A 121 -8.89 -4.09 6.52
C ALA A 121 -8.31 -3.93 7.94
N TYR A 122 -7.45 -2.93 8.17
CA TYR A 122 -6.86 -2.68 9.49
C TYR A 122 -7.88 -2.14 10.50
N SER A 123 -8.91 -1.40 10.05
CA SER A 123 -10.05 -1.02 10.88
C SER A 123 -10.82 -2.25 11.39
N ILE A 124 -11.05 -3.25 10.53
CA ILE A 124 -11.68 -4.53 10.91
C ILE A 124 -10.81 -5.27 11.94
N LEU A 125 -9.51 -5.39 11.69
CA LEU A 125 -8.60 -6.08 12.61
C LEU A 125 -8.56 -5.42 13.99
N THR A 126 -8.58 -4.08 14.03
CA THR A 126 -8.63 -3.30 15.27
C THR A 126 -9.96 -3.51 16.01
N LYS A 127 -11.09 -3.52 15.28
CA LYS A 127 -12.43 -3.74 15.84
C LYS A 127 -12.58 -5.10 16.53
N TYR A 128 -11.90 -6.13 16.03
CA TYR A 128 -11.98 -7.48 16.58
C TYR A 128 -10.81 -7.85 17.49
N GLU A 129 -10.06 -6.84 17.97
CA GLU A 129 -8.99 -6.97 18.98
C GLU A 129 -7.91 -8.01 18.62
N VAL A 130 -7.61 -8.13 17.34
CA VAL A 130 -6.54 -9.03 16.88
C VAL A 130 -5.21 -8.40 17.26
N GLU A 131 -4.29 -9.21 17.78
CA GLU A 131 -2.92 -8.75 18.08
C GLU A 131 -2.22 -8.34 16.77
N ILE A 132 -2.16 -7.03 16.53
CA ILE A 132 -1.39 -6.39 15.46
C ILE A 132 -0.23 -5.65 16.14
N SER A 133 0.93 -5.61 15.49
CA SER A 133 2.03 -4.78 15.98
C SER A 133 1.62 -3.31 15.95
N LYS A 134 1.97 -2.55 16.99
CA LYS A 134 1.75 -1.10 17.01
C LYS A 134 2.44 -0.40 15.83
N GLU A 135 3.59 -0.92 15.42
CA GLU A 135 4.34 -0.42 14.25
C GLU A 135 3.51 -0.54 12.96
N GLU A 136 2.80 -1.65 12.76
CA GLU A 136 1.97 -1.87 11.57
C GLU A 136 0.77 -0.92 11.55
N THR A 137 0.13 -0.71 12.70
CA THR A 137 -1.00 0.22 12.80
C THR A 137 -0.57 1.67 12.53
N GLU A 138 0.56 2.11 13.10
CA GLU A 138 1.11 3.45 12.86
C GLU A 138 1.53 3.64 11.39
N GLU A 139 2.08 2.60 10.76
CA GLU A 139 2.45 2.64 9.35
C GLU A 139 1.23 2.83 8.44
N VAL A 140 0.12 2.10 8.69
CA VAL A 140 -1.13 2.25 7.92
C VAL A 140 -1.73 3.65 8.10
N ASP A 141 -1.80 4.15 9.34
CA ASP A 141 -2.37 5.47 9.65
C ASP A 141 -1.61 6.62 8.95
N THR A 142 -0.29 6.46 8.79
CA THR A 142 0.56 7.48 8.17
C THR A 142 0.73 7.29 6.66
N LEU A 143 0.38 6.13 6.11
CA LEU A 143 0.59 5.81 4.69
C LEU A 143 -0.12 6.79 3.76
N ARG A 144 -1.38 7.13 4.08
CA ARG A 144 -2.18 8.11 3.32
C ARG A 144 -1.51 9.50 3.30
N TYR A 145 -0.98 9.91 4.44
CA TYR A 145 -0.26 11.17 4.57
C TYR A 145 1.02 11.17 3.70
N PHE A 146 1.81 10.10 3.74
CA PHE A 146 3.02 10.01 2.93
C PHE A 146 2.73 9.98 1.44
N PHE A 147 1.67 9.29 1.01
CA PHE A 147 1.23 9.29 -0.39
C PHE A 147 0.86 10.70 -0.87
N ASN A 148 0.06 11.44 -0.10
CA ASN A 148 -0.28 12.83 -0.42
C ASN A 148 0.96 13.73 -0.47
N LYS A 149 1.90 13.52 0.46
CA LYS A 149 3.18 14.24 0.49
C LYS A 149 4.04 13.94 -0.75
N LEU A 150 4.03 12.70 -1.25
CA LEU A 150 4.69 12.32 -2.50
C LEU A 150 4.08 13.08 -3.69
N GLN A 151 2.75 13.13 -3.81
CA GLN A 151 2.07 13.87 -4.87
C GLN A 151 2.42 15.37 -4.85
N VAL A 152 2.49 15.98 -3.66
CA VAL A 152 2.92 17.39 -3.52
C VAL A 152 4.36 17.56 -3.97
N LYS A 153 5.27 16.67 -3.55
CA LYS A 153 6.68 16.72 -3.97
C LYS A 153 6.82 16.53 -5.48
N ALA A 154 6.06 15.62 -6.08
CA ALA A 154 6.00 15.39 -7.51
C ALA A 154 5.62 16.66 -8.28
N ARG A 155 4.55 17.35 -7.85
CA ARG A 155 4.15 18.64 -8.43
C ARG A 155 5.25 19.70 -8.34
N ASN A 156 5.89 19.83 -7.17
CA ASN A 156 6.95 20.83 -6.99
C ASN A 156 8.15 20.59 -7.92
N VAL A 157 8.56 19.33 -8.11
CA VAL A 157 9.67 19.01 -9.03
C VAL A 157 9.25 19.16 -10.49
N GLN A 158 7.99 18.87 -10.83
CA GLN A 158 7.46 19.17 -12.15
C GLN A 158 7.53 20.68 -12.45
N ASP A 159 7.17 21.53 -11.49
CA ASP A 159 7.27 22.99 -11.63
C ASP A 159 8.74 23.44 -11.78
N GLU A 160 9.66 22.86 -11.01
CA GLU A 160 11.10 23.11 -11.14
C GLU A 160 11.62 22.73 -12.53
N LEU A 161 11.23 21.56 -13.05
CA LEU A 161 11.59 21.08 -14.39
C LEU A 161 11.14 22.05 -15.49
N VAL A 162 9.93 22.61 -15.38
CA VAL A 162 9.43 23.62 -16.33
C VAL A 162 10.32 24.88 -16.34
N LEU A 163 10.82 25.31 -15.17
CA LEU A 163 11.69 26.48 -15.06
C LEU A 163 13.08 26.24 -15.64
N VAL A 164 13.67 25.06 -15.44
CA VAL A 164 15.03 24.76 -15.92
C VAL A 164 15.09 24.31 -17.38
N GLN A 165 13.97 23.82 -17.94
CA GLN A 165 13.88 23.30 -19.30
C GLN A 165 14.43 24.24 -20.39
N PRO A 166 14.14 25.56 -20.41
CA PRO A 166 14.65 26.45 -21.44
C PRO A 166 16.18 26.55 -21.44
N LYS A 167 16.78 26.60 -20.25
CA LYS A 167 18.24 26.69 -20.07
C LYS A 167 18.92 25.41 -20.55
N PHE A 168 18.43 24.25 -20.12
CA PHE A 168 18.98 22.97 -20.55
C PHE A 168 18.83 22.75 -22.05
N LYS A 169 17.70 23.15 -22.63
CA LYS A 169 17.48 23.09 -24.08
C LYS A 169 18.48 23.95 -24.85
N ALA A 170 18.71 25.19 -24.41
CA ALA A 170 19.67 26.10 -25.05
C ALA A 170 21.10 25.52 -24.99
N ASN A 171 21.55 25.09 -23.81
CA ASN A 171 22.87 24.49 -23.61
C ASN A 171 23.07 23.23 -24.46
N LEU A 172 22.02 22.39 -24.58
CA LEU A 172 22.06 21.19 -25.41
C LEU A 172 22.22 21.53 -26.90
N LEU A 173 21.45 22.49 -27.41
CA LEU A 173 21.56 22.91 -28.81
C LEU A 173 22.94 23.48 -29.14
N GLU A 174 23.51 24.28 -28.25
CA GLU A 174 24.87 24.81 -28.39
C GLU A 174 25.91 23.68 -28.39
N SER A 175 25.81 22.74 -27.44
CA SER A 175 26.73 21.60 -27.34
C SER A 175 26.69 20.71 -28.60
N VAL A 176 25.51 20.52 -29.18
CA VAL A 176 25.33 19.75 -30.43
C VAL A 176 25.95 20.47 -31.63
N ASP A 177 25.80 21.80 -31.74
CA ASP A 177 26.42 22.59 -32.80
C ASP A 177 27.96 22.55 -32.72
N VAL A 178 28.51 22.67 -31.51
CA VAL A 178 29.96 22.52 -31.27
C VAL A 178 30.42 21.11 -31.67
N PHE A 179 29.72 20.07 -31.22
CA PHE A 179 30.06 18.68 -31.53
C PHE A 179 30.05 18.40 -33.04
N GLN A 180 29.06 18.90 -33.78
CA GLN A 180 29.01 18.75 -35.23
C GLN A 180 30.23 19.39 -35.92
N LYS A 181 30.64 20.59 -35.48
CA LYS A 181 31.83 21.26 -36.02
C LYS A 181 33.11 20.49 -35.71
N GLU A 182 33.22 19.91 -34.51
CA GLU A 182 34.35 19.08 -34.11
C GLU A 182 34.43 17.78 -34.91
N VAL A 183 33.32 17.09 -35.13
CA VAL A 183 33.28 15.88 -35.98
C VAL A 183 33.72 16.18 -37.41
N LEU A 184 33.25 17.28 -37.99
CA LEU A 184 33.68 17.72 -39.34
C LEU A 184 35.17 18.08 -39.38
N LYS A 185 35.69 18.71 -38.33
CA LYS A 185 37.12 19.01 -38.20
C LYS A 185 37.95 17.73 -38.09
N TYR A 186 37.50 16.77 -37.27
CA TYR A 186 38.15 15.47 -37.10
C TYR A 186 38.19 14.68 -38.41
N GLY A 187 37.08 14.60 -39.14
CA GLY A 187 37.04 13.93 -40.45
C GLY A 187 38.07 14.49 -41.42
N ARG A 188 38.16 15.82 -41.53
CA ARG A 188 39.17 16.49 -42.38
C ARG A 188 40.62 16.28 -41.91
N GLN A 189 40.85 16.04 -40.62
CA GLN A 189 42.17 15.72 -40.09
C GLN A 189 42.55 14.26 -40.31
N TYR A 190 41.56 13.35 -40.35
CA TYR A 190 41.76 11.92 -40.57
C TYR A 190 42.04 11.58 -42.05
N GLU A 191 41.53 12.40 -42.99
CA GLU A 191 41.81 12.27 -44.43
C GLU A 191 43.19 12.81 -44.85
N LYS A 192 43.95 13.41 -43.93
CA LYS A 192 45.35 13.84 -44.13
C LYS A 192 46.33 12.81 -43.60
#